data_AF-D8IXV3-F1
#
_entry.id   AF-D8IXV3-F1
#
_cell.length_a   1.000
_cell.length_b   1.000
_cell.length_c   1.000
_cell.angle_alpha   90.00
_cell.angle_beta   90.00
_cell.angle_gamma   90.00
#
_symmetry.space_group_name_H-M   'P 1'
#
loop_
_entity.id
_entity.type
_entity.pdbx_description
1 polymer ?
#
loop_
_entity_poly.entity_id
_entity_poly.type
_entity_poly.pdbx_seq_one_letter_code
_entity_poly.pdbx_strand_id
1 'polypeptide(L)'
;MRQCLLALFVLSTRVLAAPSEEVIKSCLSATAVDGVSLTAIETREIYLEENYRSGYQAEYLLFRGMEIGVARSQRGDALVYRGLLHPLRRATALPQTRTKARQPIQVALAEWSLIRENGKQYLCVSDQFDGIGRSGSFQKARYGYLLETRKKGRLFFLDGMVD
;
A
#
# COMPACT_ATOMS: atom_id res chain seq x y z
N MET A 1 -38.85 18.86 42.60
CA MET A 1 -38.24 17.67 41.97
C MET A 1 -37.87 18.01 40.54
N ARG A 2 -36.58 18.14 40.21
CA ARG A 2 -36.11 18.23 38.84
C ARG A 2 -34.66 17.73 38.79
N GLN A 3 -34.52 16.42 38.61
CA GLN A 3 -33.22 15.79 38.37
C GLN A 3 -32.87 15.98 36.90
N CYS A 4 -31.87 16.82 36.62
CA CYS A 4 -31.20 16.88 35.32
C CYS A 4 -30.25 15.69 35.23
N LEU A 5 -30.61 14.67 34.44
CA LEU A 5 -29.69 13.63 33.99
C LEU A 5 -28.75 14.22 32.94
N LEU A 6 -27.49 14.47 33.32
CA LEU A 6 -26.40 14.68 32.37
C LEU A 6 -26.02 13.33 31.75
N ALA A 7 -26.27 13.15 30.45
CA ALA A 7 -25.76 12.03 29.68
C ALA A 7 -24.32 12.32 29.22
N LEU A 8 -23.34 11.60 29.75
CA LEU A 8 -21.97 11.59 29.23
C LEU A 8 -21.93 10.75 27.94
N PHE A 9 -21.80 11.43 26.79
CA PHE A 9 -21.42 10.79 25.53
C PHE A 9 -19.91 10.51 25.55
N VAL A 10 -19.54 9.25 25.82
CA VAL A 10 -18.16 8.78 25.63
C VAL A 10 -17.93 8.61 24.12
N LEU A 11 -17.33 9.61 23.47
CA LEU A 11 -16.81 9.46 22.10
C LEU A 11 -15.59 8.53 22.13
N SER A 12 -15.80 7.25 21.86
CA SER A 12 -14.70 6.33 21.56
C SER A 12 -14.10 6.69 20.21
N THR A 13 -13.01 7.45 20.19
CA THR A 13 -12.18 7.63 19.00
C THR A 13 -11.52 6.29 18.70
N ARG A 14 -12.05 5.55 17.72
CA ARG A 14 -11.36 4.38 17.17
C ARG A 14 -10.12 4.89 16.43
N VAL A 15 -9.00 5.03 17.15
CA VAL A 15 -7.69 5.17 16.53
C VAL A 15 -7.44 3.86 15.79
N LEU A 16 -7.71 3.89 14.49
CA LEU A 16 -7.47 2.77 13.61
C LEU A 16 -5.95 2.54 13.56
N ALA A 17 -5.49 1.44 14.18
CA ALA A 17 -4.08 1.14 14.39
C ALA A 17 -3.30 1.07 13.07
N ALA A 18 -2.07 1.57 13.09
CA ALA A 18 -1.09 1.41 12.02
C ALA A 18 -0.77 -0.08 11.77
N PRO A 19 -0.20 -0.44 10.62
CA PRO A 19 0.38 -1.76 10.41
C PRO A 19 1.47 -2.06 11.45
N SER A 20 1.64 -3.32 11.81
CA SER A 20 2.72 -3.79 12.70
C SER A 20 4.09 -3.68 12.02
N GLU A 21 5.16 -3.70 12.81
CA GLU A 21 6.52 -3.73 12.26
C GLU A 21 6.76 -4.95 11.38
N GLU A 22 6.17 -6.09 11.74
CA GLU A 22 6.27 -7.35 11.00
C GLU A 22 5.64 -7.21 9.62
N VAL A 23 4.44 -6.62 9.52
CA VAL A 23 3.79 -6.34 8.22
C VAL A 23 4.61 -5.35 7.39
N ILE A 24 5.21 -4.34 8.01
CA ILE A 24 6.06 -3.35 7.34
C ILE A 24 7.34 -4.02 6.80
N LYS A 25 8.05 -4.79 7.63
CA LYS A 25 9.26 -5.53 7.25
C LYS A 25 8.96 -6.51 6.12
N SER A 26 7.92 -7.32 6.27
CA SER A 26 7.49 -8.25 5.23
C SER A 26 7.13 -7.58 3.92
N CYS A 27 6.53 -6.38 3.98
CA CYS A 27 6.23 -5.63 2.78
C CYS A 27 7.50 -5.15 2.07
N LEU A 28 8.39 -4.47 2.80
CA LEU A 28 9.62 -3.95 2.20
C LEU A 28 10.49 -5.07 1.62
N SER A 29 10.68 -6.16 2.36
CA SER A 29 11.52 -7.28 1.91
C SER A 29 10.86 -8.19 0.88
N ALA A 30 9.55 -8.04 0.65
CA ALA A 30 8.73 -8.97 -0.14
C ALA A 30 8.80 -10.44 0.35
N THR A 31 9.09 -10.64 1.65
CA THR A 31 9.22 -11.97 2.27
C THR A 31 8.39 -12.07 3.55
N ALA A 32 7.90 -13.27 3.87
CA ALA A 32 7.19 -13.48 5.13
C ALA A 32 8.17 -13.45 6.32
N VAL A 33 7.80 -12.75 7.39
CA VAL A 33 8.44 -12.86 8.71
C VAL A 33 7.51 -13.61 9.67
N ASP A 34 8.03 -14.02 10.83
CA ASP A 34 7.25 -14.77 11.82
C ASP A 34 5.94 -14.06 12.20
N GLY A 35 4.85 -14.83 12.26
CA GLY A 35 3.51 -14.31 12.56
C GLY A 35 2.79 -13.66 11.37
N VAL A 36 3.46 -13.53 10.22
CA VAL A 36 2.91 -12.95 9.00
C VAL A 36 2.86 -13.98 7.89
N SER A 37 1.74 -14.07 7.19
CA SER A 37 1.67 -14.83 5.93
C SER A 37 1.75 -13.87 4.75
N LEU A 38 2.55 -14.25 3.74
CA LEU A 38 2.72 -13.49 2.52
C LEU A 38 2.37 -14.37 1.31
N THR A 39 1.55 -13.84 0.40
CA THR A 39 1.25 -14.45 -0.89
C THR A 39 1.78 -13.53 -1.97
N ALA A 40 2.85 -13.93 -2.66
CA ALA A 40 3.39 -13.19 -3.79
C ALA A 40 2.36 -13.12 -4.92
N ILE A 41 2.33 -11.99 -5.61
CA ILE A 41 1.51 -11.77 -6.80
C ILE A 41 2.48 -11.60 -7.97
N GLU A 42 2.49 -12.58 -8.86
CA GLU A 42 3.44 -12.60 -9.97
C GLU A 42 3.04 -11.60 -11.07
N THR A 43 4.02 -10.84 -11.54
CA THR A 43 3.86 -9.83 -12.60
C THR A 43 4.08 -10.45 -13.98
N ARG A 44 3.30 -11.49 -14.34
CA ARG A 44 3.48 -12.22 -15.61
C ARG A 44 2.90 -11.49 -16.83
N GLU A 45 1.74 -10.85 -16.64
CA GLU A 45 1.01 -10.17 -17.70
C GLU A 45 0.55 -8.82 -17.17
N ILE A 46 0.92 -7.77 -17.92
CA ILE A 46 0.59 -6.39 -17.59
C ILE A 46 -0.35 -5.87 -18.68
N TYR A 47 -1.50 -5.42 -18.24
CA TYR A 47 -2.54 -4.80 -19.05
C TYR A 47 -2.36 -3.28 -19.01
N LEU A 48 -2.47 -2.66 -20.18
CA LEU A 48 -2.45 -1.21 -20.34
C LEU A 48 -3.81 -0.76 -20.86
N GLU A 49 -4.45 0.16 -20.14
CA GLU A 49 -5.76 0.70 -20.51
C GLU A 49 -5.75 2.22 -20.41
N GLU A 50 -5.83 2.92 -21.54
CA GLU A 50 -5.74 4.39 -21.61
C GLU A 50 -6.93 5.10 -20.98
N ASN A 51 -8.11 4.48 -20.97
CA ASN A 51 -9.38 5.07 -20.54
C ASN A 51 -10.03 4.29 -19.38
N TYR A 52 -9.22 3.74 -18.48
CA TYR A 52 -9.67 2.88 -17.38
C TYR A 52 -10.75 3.51 -16.49
N ARG A 53 -10.56 4.78 -16.14
CA ARG A 53 -11.55 5.66 -15.52
C ARG A 53 -11.39 7.05 -16.11
N SER A 54 -12.39 7.92 -15.94
CA SER A 54 -12.34 9.30 -16.44
C SER A 54 -11.03 10.01 -16.09
N GLY A 55 -10.16 10.20 -17.09
CA GLY A 55 -8.87 10.87 -16.97
C GLY A 55 -7.74 10.03 -16.37
N TYR A 56 -7.89 8.72 -16.27
CA TYR A 56 -6.87 7.79 -15.77
C TYR A 56 -6.50 6.75 -16.84
N GLN A 57 -5.20 6.62 -17.08
CA GLN A 57 -4.60 5.47 -17.73
C GLN A 57 -4.15 4.47 -16.66
N ALA A 58 -4.44 3.19 -16.83
CA ALA A 58 -4.04 2.15 -15.90
C ALA A 58 -3.01 1.19 -16.49
N GLU A 59 -2.10 0.75 -15.63
CA GLU A 59 -1.18 -0.35 -15.82
C GLU A 59 -1.44 -1.35 -14.68
N TYR A 60 -1.90 -2.55 -14.99
CA TYR A 60 -2.35 -3.49 -13.96
C TYR A 60 -2.13 -4.95 -14.35
N LEU A 61 -2.13 -5.81 -13.35
CA LEU A 61 -2.13 -7.26 -13.46
C LEU A 61 -3.44 -7.83 -12.92
N LEU A 62 -3.75 -9.08 -13.30
CA LEU A 62 -4.88 -9.82 -12.77
C LEU A 62 -4.42 -10.86 -11.75
N PHE A 63 -4.82 -10.69 -10.49
CA PHE A 63 -4.58 -11.68 -9.44
C PHE A 63 -5.91 -12.25 -8.95
N ARG A 64 -6.17 -13.52 -9.26
CA ARG A 64 -7.45 -14.21 -8.93
C ARG A 64 -8.67 -13.40 -9.38
N GLY A 65 -8.60 -12.85 -10.60
CA GLY A 65 -9.65 -12.00 -11.19
C GLY A 65 -9.75 -10.58 -10.61
N MET A 66 -8.83 -10.17 -9.73
CA MET A 66 -8.76 -8.80 -9.21
C MET A 66 -7.71 -8.00 -9.94
N GLU A 67 -8.08 -6.81 -10.39
CA GLU A 67 -7.15 -5.83 -10.94
C GLU A 67 -6.29 -5.24 -9.82
N ILE A 68 -4.97 -5.31 -9.98
CA ILE A 68 -3.97 -4.78 -9.05
C ILE A 68 -2.95 -4.01 -9.87
N GLY A 69 -2.63 -2.78 -9.50
CA GLY A 69 -1.68 -2.00 -10.29
C GLY A 69 -1.70 -0.52 -9.96
N VAL A 70 -1.46 0.30 -10.98
CA VAL A 70 -1.35 1.75 -10.85
C VAL A 70 -2.20 2.42 -11.92
N ALA A 71 -2.92 3.47 -11.53
CA ALA A 71 -3.59 4.37 -12.46
C ALA A 71 -2.95 5.76 -12.37
N ARG A 72 -2.61 6.35 -13.50
CA ARG A 72 -1.91 7.63 -13.63
C ARG A 72 -2.83 8.66 -14.26
N SER A 73 -2.76 9.89 -13.75
CA SER A 73 -3.54 11.03 -14.25
C SER A 73 -2.81 12.34 -13.98
N GLN A 74 -3.26 13.44 -14.59
CA GLN A 74 -2.77 14.79 -14.26
C GLN A 74 -3.02 15.18 -12.79
N ARG A 75 -3.92 14.50 -12.07
CA ARG A 75 -4.23 14.75 -10.65
C ARG A 75 -3.32 13.95 -9.71
N GLY A 76 -2.42 13.14 -10.26
CA GLY A 76 -1.52 12.23 -9.56
C GLY A 76 -1.96 10.77 -9.64
N ASP A 77 -1.04 9.92 -9.19
CA ASP A 77 -1.14 8.47 -9.27
C ASP A 77 -2.06 7.89 -8.19
N ALA A 78 -2.63 6.72 -8.49
CA ALA A 78 -3.46 5.93 -7.59
C ALA A 78 -3.09 4.45 -7.67
N LEU A 79 -3.09 3.78 -6.53
CA LEU A 79 -3.04 2.32 -6.47
C LEU A 79 -4.39 1.75 -6.92
N VAL A 80 -4.37 0.79 -7.82
CA VAL A 80 -5.54 0.03 -8.27
C VAL A 80 -5.66 -1.22 -7.41
N TYR A 81 -6.83 -1.44 -6.82
CA TYR A 81 -7.18 -2.70 -6.17
C TYR A 81 -8.65 -3.03 -6.39
N ARG A 82 -8.93 -4.17 -7.03
CA ARG A 82 -10.31 -4.63 -7.34
C ARG A 82 -11.14 -3.57 -8.08
N GLY A 83 -10.60 -2.91 -9.10
CA GLY A 83 -11.35 -1.90 -9.85
C GLY A 83 -11.43 -0.51 -9.20
N LEU A 84 -10.87 -0.35 -7.98
CA LEU A 84 -10.96 0.87 -7.19
C LEU A 84 -9.63 1.64 -7.20
N LEU A 85 -9.74 2.97 -7.24
CA LEU A 85 -8.60 3.89 -7.22
C LEU A 85 -8.33 4.38 -5.80
N HIS A 86 -7.11 4.17 -5.32
CA HIS A 86 -6.59 4.63 -4.03
C HIS A 86 -5.49 5.67 -4.25
N PRO A 87 -5.78 6.99 -4.23
CA PRO A 87 -4.81 8.02 -4.58
C PRO A 87 -3.56 7.98 -3.68
N LEU A 88 -2.36 7.90 -4.27
CA LEU A 88 -1.09 7.81 -3.53
C LEU A 88 -0.85 9.05 -2.67
N ARG A 89 -1.29 10.23 -3.13
CA ARG A 89 -1.24 11.48 -2.36
C ARG A 89 -2.01 11.43 -1.02
N ARG A 90 -2.95 10.49 -0.87
CA ARG A 90 -3.71 10.27 0.38
C ARG A 90 -3.07 9.22 1.29
N ALA A 91 -1.95 8.63 0.86
CA ALA A 91 -1.23 7.67 1.68
C ALA A 91 -0.70 8.34 2.95
N THR A 92 -1.02 7.75 4.09
CA THR A 92 -0.48 8.17 5.40
C THR A 92 0.94 7.66 5.51
N ALA A 93 1.91 8.57 5.61
CA ALA A 93 3.29 8.20 5.89
C ALA A 93 3.37 7.64 7.32
N LEU A 94 4.06 6.51 7.49
CA LEU A 94 4.27 5.93 8.81
C LEU A 94 5.34 6.73 9.58
N PRO A 95 5.35 6.72 10.92
CA PRO A 95 6.28 7.53 11.71
C PRO A 95 7.76 7.32 11.37
N GLN A 96 8.14 6.09 10.99
CA GLN A 96 9.49 5.71 10.61
C GLN A 96 9.87 6.09 9.16
N THR A 97 8.91 6.55 8.36
CA THR A 97 9.14 6.90 6.95
C THR A 97 9.98 8.17 6.84
N ARG A 98 11.14 8.07 6.19
CA ARG A 98 12.10 9.18 6.04
C ARG A 98 11.81 10.02 4.81
N THR A 99 11.34 9.38 3.73
CA THR A 99 11.05 10.03 2.46
C THR A 99 9.78 10.88 2.57
N LYS A 100 9.90 12.17 2.20
CA LYS A 100 8.77 13.11 2.23
C LYS A 100 7.84 12.94 1.01
N ALA A 101 8.44 12.70 -0.15
CA ALA A 101 7.73 12.57 -1.43
C ALA A 101 7.26 11.13 -1.67
N ARG A 102 5.99 11.00 -2.08
CA ARG A 102 5.41 9.71 -2.48
C ARG A 102 6.02 9.32 -3.82
N GLN A 103 6.67 8.16 -3.87
CA GLN A 103 7.34 7.70 -5.08
C GLN A 103 6.33 7.08 -6.05
N PRO A 104 6.49 7.28 -7.37
CA PRO A 104 5.69 6.60 -8.38
C PRO A 104 6.05 5.12 -8.42
N ILE A 105 5.06 4.25 -8.60
CA ILE A 105 5.28 2.80 -8.66
C ILE A 105 5.53 2.38 -10.12
N GLN A 106 6.56 1.55 -10.34
CA GLN A 106 6.79 0.89 -11.63
C GLN A 106 6.20 -0.52 -11.57
N VAL A 107 5.05 -0.74 -12.20
CA VAL A 107 4.27 -1.99 -12.02
C VAL A 107 5.08 -3.23 -12.35
N ALA A 108 5.88 -3.18 -13.44
CA ALA A 108 6.72 -4.27 -13.90
C ALA A 108 7.93 -4.59 -13.00
N LEU A 109 8.42 -3.62 -12.22
CA LEU A 109 9.63 -3.76 -11.40
C LEU A 109 9.32 -3.93 -9.91
N ALA A 110 8.12 -3.52 -9.48
CA ALA A 110 7.72 -3.62 -8.10
C ALA A 110 7.34 -5.06 -7.72
N GLU A 111 7.65 -5.41 -6.47
CA GLU A 111 7.20 -6.65 -5.84
C GLU A 111 5.80 -6.46 -5.28
N TRP A 112 4.85 -7.30 -5.70
CA TRP A 112 3.46 -7.26 -5.28
C TRP A 112 3.13 -8.44 -4.38
N SER A 113 2.43 -8.20 -3.26
CA SER A 113 2.01 -9.29 -2.38
C SER A 113 0.74 -9.00 -1.60
N LEU A 114 0.04 -10.07 -1.19
CA LEU A 114 -0.98 -10.00 -0.14
C LEU A 114 -0.37 -10.46 1.18
N ILE A 115 -0.39 -9.58 2.17
CA ILE A 115 0.09 -9.85 3.52
C ILE A 115 -1.10 -10.07 4.44
N ARG A 116 -1.08 -11.10 5.28
CA ARG A 116 -2.06 -11.29 6.35
C ARG A 116 -1.41 -11.48 7.70
N GLU A 117 -1.98 -10.80 8.69
CA GLU A 117 -1.58 -10.86 10.08
C GLU A 117 -2.83 -10.64 10.95
N ASN A 118 -3.08 -11.51 11.94
CA ASN A 118 -4.14 -11.34 12.93
C ASN A 118 -5.53 -11.01 12.33
N GLY A 119 -5.89 -11.68 11.22
CA GLY A 119 -7.16 -11.48 10.51
C GLY A 119 -7.25 -10.19 9.67
N LYS A 120 -6.23 -9.34 9.68
CA LYS A 120 -6.09 -8.23 8.74
C LYS A 120 -5.39 -8.70 7.47
N GLN A 121 -5.70 -8.04 6.35
CA GLN A 121 -5.08 -8.30 5.07
C GLN A 121 -4.69 -6.97 4.40
N TYR A 122 -3.48 -6.92 3.88
CA TYR A 122 -2.92 -5.78 3.17
C TYR A 122 -2.50 -6.19 1.77
N LEU A 123 -2.77 -5.33 0.79
CA LEU A 123 -2.04 -5.33 -0.47
C LEU A 123 -0.76 -4.53 -0.23
N CYS A 124 0.38 -5.18 -0.42
CA CYS A 124 1.70 -4.57 -0.40
C CYS A 124 2.20 -4.42 -1.83
N VAL A 125 2.81 -3.27 -2.09
CA VAL A 125 3.72 -3.06 -3.22
C VAL A 125 5.04 -2.52 -2.67
N SER A 126 6.15 -3.13 -3.06
CA SER A 126 7.50 -2.75 -2.64
C SER A 126 8.40 -2.57 -3.86
N ASP A 127 8.97 -1.39 -4.01
CA ASP A 127 9.76 -0.98 -5.17
C ASP A 127 11.09 -0.35 -4.70
N GLN A 128 12.06 -0.28 -5.60
CA GLN A 128 13.38 0.30 -5.36
C GLN A 128 13.37 1.79 -5.73
N PHE A 129 14.17 2.59 -5.02
CA PHE A 129 14.43 3.97 -5.42
C PHE A 129 15.36 3.99 -6.64
N ASP A 130 14.86 4.48 -7.78
CA ASP A 130 15.57 4.67 -9.06
C ASP A 130 16.24 3.38 -9.61
N GLY A 131 15.45 2.58 -10.33
CA GLY A 131 15.80 1.23 -10.81
C GLY A 131 16.84 1.09 -11.92
N ILE A 132 17.71 2.08 -12.20
CA ILE A 132 18.78 1.93 -13.20
C ILE A 132 20.07 2.61 -12.71
N GLY A 133 21.14 1.83 -12.54
CA GLY A 133 22.51 2.35 -12.42
C GLY A 133 23.11 2.50 -11.01
N ARG A 134 22.49 1.95 -9.96
CA ARG A 134 23.06 1.97 -8.60
C ARG A 134 23.63 0.60 -8.21
N SER A 135 24.94 0.54 -7.98
CA SER A 135 25.65 -0.61 -7.41
C SER A 135 25.77 -0.50 -5.88
N GLY A 136 25.86 -1.64 -5.19
CA GLY A 136 26.08 -1.68 -3.73
C GLY A 136 24.82 -1.53 -2.87
N SER A 137 24.99 -1.03 -1.65
CA SER A 137 23.94 -0.92 -0.60
C SER A 137 22.71 -0.10 -0.98
N PHE A 138 22.72 0.64 -2.08
CA PHE A 138 21.55 1.41 -2.55
C PHE A 138 20.44 0.54 -3.14
N GLN A 139 20.73 -0.69 -3.59
CA GLN A 139 19.70 -1.66 -4.02
C GLN A 139 18.84 -2.16 -2.85
N LYS A 140 19.32 -1.96 -1.61
CA LYS A 140 18.64 -2.32 -0.38
C LYS A 140 17.64 -1.26 0.08
N ALA A 141 17.70 -0.05 -0.46
CA ALA A 141 16.73 0.99 -0.13
C ALA A 141 15.43 0.75 -0.90
N ARG A 142 14.35 0.49 -0.17
CA ARG A 142 13.03 0.23 -0.75
C ARG A 142 12.00 1.19 -0.19
N TYR A 143 11.00 1.49 -0.99
CA TYR A 143 9.77 2.10 -0.54
C TYR A 143 8.60 1.19 -0.87
N GLY A 144 7.47 1.44 -0.22
CA GLY A 144 6.27 0.68 -0.51
C GLY A 144 5.01 1.38 -0.11
N TYR A 145 3.91 0.77 -0.53
CA TYR A 145 2.58 1.13 -0.09
C TYR A 145 1.87 -0.09 0.49
N LEU A 146 1.19 0.12 1.61
CA LEU A 146 0.33 -0.88 2.24
C LEU A 146 -1.11 -0.40 2.18
N LEU A 147 -1.95 -1.08 1.41
CA LEU A 147 -3.38 -0.86 1.39
C LEU A 147 -4.07 -1.90 2.26
N GLU A 148 -4.69 -1.47 3.35
CA GLU A 148 -5.59 -2.35 4.09
C GLU A 148 -6.81 -2.69 3.21
N THR A 149 -7.05 -3.98 2.96
CA THR A 149 -7.99 -4.42 1.91
C THR A 149 -9.47 -4.44 2.34
N ARG A 150 -9.75 -4.12 3.62
CA ARG A 150 -11.12 -4.01 4.13
C ARG A 150 -11.84 -2.78 3.56
N LYS A 151 -13.17 -2.74 3.68
CA LYS A 151 -13.98 -1.59 3.28
C LYS A 151 -13.49 -0.31 3.99
N LYS A 152 -13.20 0.74 3.20
CA LYS A 152 -12.59 2.02 3.67
C LYS A 152 -11.19 1.84 4.30
N GLY A 153 -10.45 0.81 3.89
CA GLY A 153 -9.10 0.60 4.35
C GLY A 153 -8.17 1.75 3.99
N ARG A 154 -7.17 1.96 4.84
CA ARG A 154 -6.19 3.04 4.70
C ARG A 154 -5.06 2.60 3.78
N LEU A 155 -4.54 3.57 3.04
CA LEU A 155 -3.29 3.46 2.30
C LEU A 155 -2.18 4.07 3.14
N PHE A 156 -1.11 3.32 3.34
CA PHE A 156 0.09 3.76 4.04
C PHE A 156 1.25 3.86 3.05
N PHE A 157 2.16 4.79 3.31
CA PHE A 157 3.44 4.91 2.59
C PHE A 157 4.56 4.64 3.59
N LEU A 158 5.56 3.88 3.15
CA LEU A 158 6.69 3.45 3.95
C LEU A 158 7.97 3.40 3.13
N ASP A 159 9.11 3.54 3.80
CA ASP A 159 10.43 3.29 3.24
C ASP A 159 11.34 2.65 4.29
N GLY A 160 12.44 2.06 3.83
CA GLY A 160 13.41 1.44 4.70
C GLY A 160 14.53 0.75 3.93
N MET A 161 15.48 0.22 4.69
CA MET A 161 16.54 -0.65 4.17
C MET A 161 16.12 -2.10 4.37
N VAL A 162 16.38 -2.95 3.38
CA VAL A 162 16.21 -4.41 3.48
C VAL A 162 17.57 -5.10 3.43
N ASP A 163 17.73 -6.19 4.16
CA ASP A 163 19.02 -6.89 4.26
C ASP A 163 19.25 -7.90 3.14
#